data_AF-A0A5N6LH75-F1
#
_entry.id   AF-A0A5N6LH75-F1
#
_cell.length_a   1.000
_cell.length_b   1.000
_cell.length_c   1.000
_cell.angle_alpha   90.00
_cell.angle_beta   90.00
_cell.angle_gamma   90.00
#
_symmetry.space_group_name_H-M   'P 1'
#
loop_
_entity.id
_entity.type
_entity.pdbx_description
1 polymer ?
#
loop_
_entity_poly.entity_id
_entity_poly.type
_entity_poly.pdbx_seq_one_letter_code
_entity_poly.pdbx_strand_id
1 'polypeptide(L)'
;MAKGGPAKDELEVKKVNQKSAAPPCKLRSHRLSRRQRRRRWKGFTQSNAKISKEIGGDISIFDGSVTGTNMELQEGKLIVQKWRFGDWPDGLYSTVRLVLEEPKPGVTVVKLTQTDVPEEDRYGNSTVVENTERGWRDLIFHKIRAKFPILGPDFYQIDALDLAPKLLGKYLRRDDVVLQITEVEAYRSNDSACHGRVGVTSRTAPLFGPGGHAYVYLCYGLHTMLNVVADKQGIGSAVLIRSCAPVAGLETIKRRRGLDTEKPVLLTGPAKVSIS
;
A
#
# COMPACT_ATOMS: atom_id res chain seq x y z
N MET A 1 44.71 -0.84 -41.88
CA MET A 1 43.46 -1.59 -42.08
C MET A 1 42.62 -1.48 -40.83
N ALA A 2 41.36 -1.13 -40.99
CA ALA A 2 40.41 -0.89 -39.92
C ALA A 2 39.48 -2.10 -39.68
N LYS A 3 38.82 -2.04 -38.52
CA LYS A 3 37.56 -2.70 -38.10
C LYS A 3 37.71 -4.09 -37.45
N GLY A 4 37.02 -4.41 -36.35
CA GLY A 4 35.85 -3.77 -35.74
C GLY A 4 35.84 -3.79 -34.22
N GLY A 5 35.36 -2.69 -33.65
CA GLY A 5 34.89 -2.60 -32.28
C GLY A 5 33.46 -3.17 -32.11
N PRO A 6 32.81 -2.90 -30.96
CA PRO A 6 32.08 -3.88 -30.15
C PRO A 6 30.56 -3.92 -30.39
N ALA A 7 29.89 -4.99 -29.93
CA ALA A 7 28.44 -5.06 -29.70
C ALA A 7 28.26 -5.47 -28.21
N LYS A 8 27.70 -4.72 -27.24
CA LYS A 8 26.53 -3.82 -27.17
C LYS A 8 25.31 -4.53 -27.78
N ASP A 9 24.30 -5.00 -27.04
CA ASP A 9 23.51 -4.25 -26.07
C ASP A 9 23.05 -5.07 -24.84
N GLU A 10 23.49 -4.59 -23.69
CA GLU A 10 23.05 -4.96 -22.35
C GLU A 10 21.94 -3.96 -21.98
N LEU A 11 20.67 -4.33 -22.19
CA LEU A 11 19.53 -3.51 -21.72
C LEU A 11 19.33 -3.74 -20.22
N GLU A 12 20.17 -3.05 -19.47
CA GLU A 12 20.19 -2.99 -18.04
C GLU A 12 19.16 -1.98 -17.52
N VAL A 13 17.92 -2.41 -17.24
CA VAL A 13 17.03 -1.61 -16.38
C VAL A 13 17.47 -1.77 -14.92
N LYS A 14 18.63 -1.22 -14.57
CA LYS A 14 19.08 -1.08 -13.17
C LYS A 14 18.45 0.16 -12.53
N LYS A 15 17.73 -0.13 -11.44
CA LYS A 15 17.23 0.78 -10.39
C LYS A 15 16.14 1.79 -10.79
N VAL A 16 14.89 1.36 -10.56
CA VAL A 16 13.96 2.25 -9.84
C VAL A 16 14.23 2.08 -8.34
N ASN A 17 15.18 2.84 -7.82
CA ASN A 17 15.26 3.10 -6.38
C ASN A 17 14.09 4.04 -6.03
N GLN A 18 12.89 3.51 -5.77
CA GLN A 18 11.79 4.33 -5.26
C GLN A 18 11.13 3.72 -4.03
N LYS A 19 11.16 4.52 -2.96
CA LYS A 19 10.45 4.27 -1.71
C LYS A 19 8.95 4.35 -2.00
N SER A 20 8.27 3.21 -1.89
CA SER A 20 6.81 3.17 -1.89
C SER A 20 6.32 2.88 -0.49
N ALA A 21 5.37 3.69 -0.03
CA ALA A 21 4.62 3.43 1.20
C ALA A 21 3.52 2.37 1.01
N ALA A 22 3.41 1.79 -0.19
CA ALA A 22 2.39 0.79 -0.49
C ALA A 22 2.67 -0.54 0.25
N PRO A 23 1.64 -1.20 0.80
CA PRO A 23 1.81 -2.47 1.51
C PRO A 23 2.22 -3.63 0.58
N PRO A 24 3.10 -4.55 1.00
CA PRO A 24 3.26 -5.86 0.36
C PRO A 24 1.94 -6.66 0.39
N CYS A 25 1.10 -6.39 1.39
CA CYS A 25 -0.10 -7.17 1.67
C CYS A 25 -1.29 -6.94 0.72
N LYS A 26 -1.29 -5.91 -0.16
CA LYS A 26 -2.37 -5.79 -1.15
C LYS A 26 -2.21 -6.74 -2.35
N LEU A 27 -1.05 -7.38 -2.48
CA LEU A 27 -0.82 -8.54 -3.33
C LEU A 27 -1.16 -9.86 -2.61
N ARG A 28 -1.29 -9.85 -1.28
CA ARG A 28 -1.62 -10.99 -0.43
C ARG A 28 -3.11 -10.96 -0.02
N SER A 29 -3.97 -11.78 -0.62
CA SER A 29 -5.27 -12.05 0.01
C SER A 29 -5.81 -13.41 -0.40
N HIS A 30 -5.52 -14.46 0.34
CA HIS A 30 -6.41 -15.61 0.47
C HIS A 30 -7.78 -15.11 0.97
N ARG A 31 -8.88 -15.53 0.33
CA ARG A 31 -10.28 -15.06 0.52
C ARG A 31 -10.65 -13.64 0.04
N LEU A 32 -10.63 -13.43 -1.27
CA LEU A 32 -11.53 -12.46 -1.91
C LEU A 32 -12.31 -13.15 -3.02
N SER A 33 -13.64 -12.97 -3.04
CA SER A 33 -14.49 -13.51 -4.09
C SER A 33 -14.09 -12.94 -5.46
N ARG A 34 -14.39 -13.64 -6.56
CA ARG A 34 -14.09 -13.19 -7.94
C ARG A 34 -14.56 -11.75 -8.20
N ARG A 35 -15.64 -11.29 -7.55
CA ARG A 35 -16.19 -9.93 -7.64
C ARG A 35 -15.31 -8.84 -6.99
N GLN A 36 -14.65 -9.11 -5.87
CA GLN A 36 -13.84 -8.11 -5.15
C GLN A 36 -12.50 -7.83 -5.84
N ARG A 37 -11.92 -8.83 -6.53
CA ARG A 37 -10.68 -8.70 -7.31
C ARG A 37 -10.84 -7.79 -8.53
N ARG A 38 -11.96 -7.94 -9.26
CA ARG A 38 -12.33 -7.05 -10.37
C ARG A 38 -12.41 -5.58 -9.94
N ARG A 39 -12.89 -5.30 -8.73
CA ARG A 39 -12.95 -3.93 -8.16
C ARG A 39 -11.60 -3.37 -7.73
N ARG A 40 -10.62 -4.21 -7.37
CA ARG A 40 -9.30 -3.77 -6.86
C ARG A 40 -8.41 -3.26 -7.99
N TRP A 41 -8.27 -4.03 -9.06
CA TRP A 41 -7.52 -3.62 -10.26
C TRP A 41 -8.23 -2.53 -11.06
N LYS A 42 -9.56 -2.63 -11.22
CA LYS A 42 -10.38 -1.51 -11.74
C LYS A 42 -10.22 -0.25 -10.90
N GLY A 43 -9.92 -0.40 -9.62
CA GLY A 43 -9.57 0.72 -8.74
C GLY A 43 -8.15 1.27 -8.94
N PHE A 44 -7.19 0.49 -9.46
CA PHE A 44 -5.82 0.93 -9.71
C PHE A 44 -5.66 1.52 -11.09
N THR A 45 -6.04 0.78 -12.13
CA THR A 45 -5.79 1.16 -13.53
C THR A 45 -6.99 1.78 -14.22
N GLN A 46 -8.18 1.72 -13.60
CA GLN A 46 -9.49 1.99 -14.23
C GLN A 46 -9.90 0.97 -15.33
N SER A 47 -9.05 -0.02 -15.59
CA SER A 47 -9.29 -1.13 -16.53
C SER A 47 -9.54 -2.44 -15.79
N ASN A 48 -10.07 -3.47 -16.44
CA ASN A 48 -10.21 -4.78 -15.82
C ASN A 48 -8.86 -5.51 -15.76
N ALA A 49 -8.70 -6.35 -14.72
CA ALA A 49 -7.71 -7.43 -14.73
C ALA A 49 -8.24 -8.71 -14.10
N LYS A 50 -7.60 -9.79 -14.50
CA LYS A 50 -7.69 -11.13 -13.95
C LYS A 50 -6.26 -11.62 -13.72
N ILE A 51 -5.89 -11.88 -12.47
CA ILE A 51 -4.56 -12.38 -12.12
C ILE A 51 -4.78 -13.61 -11.25
N SER A 52 -4.33 -14.77 -11.73
CA SER A 52 -4.32 -16.01 -10.94
C SER A 52 -3.31 -15.91 -9.79
N LYS A 53 -3.49 -16.72 -8.75
CA LYS A 53 -2.54 -16.84 -7.63
C LYS A 53 -1.69 -18.10 -7.70
N GLU A 54 -1.96 -18.95 -8.68
CA GLU A 54 -1.30 -20.22 -8.86
C GLU A 54 -0.21 -20.06 -9.90
N ILE A 55 0.88 -20.80 -9.71
CA ILE A 55 1.90 -20.99 -10.74
C ILE A 55 1.24 -21.68 -11.93
N GLY A 56 1.56 -21.23 -13.14
CA GLY A 56 0.90 -21.61 -14.39
C GLY A 56 -0.42 -20.90 -14.66
N GLY A 57 -0.97 -20.17 -13.69
CA GLY A 57 -2.26 -19.50 -13.86
C GLY A 57 -2.21 -18.23 -14.70
N ASP A 58 -3.31 -17.93 -15.39
CA ASP A 58 -3.41 -16.82 -16.33
C ASP A 58 -3.39 -15.42 -15.69
N ILE A 59 -2.87 -14.49 -16.47
CA ILE A 59 -2.82 -13.06 -16.21
C ILE A 59 -3.41 -12.34 -17.42
N SER A 60 -4.29 -11.39 -17.15
CA SER A 60 -4.85 -10.48 -18.12
C SER A 60 -5.02 -9.14 -17.44
N ILE A 61 -4.33 -8.11 -17.92
CA ILE A 61 -4.39 -6.75 -17.40
C ILE A 61 -4.70 -5.76 -18.53
N PHE A 62 -5.17 -4.57 -18.18
CA PHE A 62 -5.60 -3.53 -19.13
C PHE A 62 -6.66 -4.02 -20.11
N ASP A 63 -7.75 -4.60 -19.59
CA ASP A 63 -8.87 -5.11 -20.41
C ASP A 63 -8.46 -6.17 -21.45
N GLY A 64 -7.33 -6.85 -21.21
CA GLY A 64 -6.82 -7.90 -22.07
C GLY A 64 -5.71 -7.45 -23.02
N SER A 65 -5.35 -6.16 -23.04
CA SER A 65 -4.23 -5.67 -23.85
C SER A 65 -2.90 -6.31 -23.49
N VAL A 66 -2.71 -6.72 -22.23
CA VAL A 66 -1.56 -7.51 -21.79
C VAL A 66 -2.06 -8.83 -21.22
N THR A 67 -1.51 -9.92 -21.73
CA THR A 67 -1.84 -11.29 -21.30
C THR A 67 -0.58 -12.06 -20.94
N GLY A 68 -0.72 -13.10 -20.13
CA GLY A 68 0.44 -13.79 -19.59
C GLY A 68 0.10 -14.95 -18.65
N THR A 69 1.14 -15.52 -18.04
CA THR A 69 1.03 -16.60 -17.05
C THR A 69 2.01 -16.39 -15.90
N ASN A 70 1.64 -16.84 -14.71
CA ASN A 70 2.56 -16.85 -13.56
C ASN A 70 3.58 -17.99 -13.73
N MET A 71 4.86 -17.67 -13.69
CA MET A 71 5.94 -18.66 -13.77
C MET A 71 6.44 -19.07 -12.39
N GLU A 72 6.56 -18.11 -11.48
CA GLU A 72 7.01 -18.35 -10.11
C GLU A 72 6.35 -17.34 -9.17
N LEU A 73 5.89 -17.81 -8.01
CA LEU A 73 5.28 -16.96 -6.99
C LEU A 73 5.82 -17.35 -5.62
N GLN A 74 6.46 -16.41 -4.95
CA GLN A 74 6.83 -16.51 -3.54
C GLN A 74 6.14 -15.38 -2.78
N GLU A 75 5.29 -15.75 -1.81
CA GLU A 75 4.37 -14.80 -1.19
C GLU A 75 5.10 -13.58 -0.59
N GLY A 76 4.82 -12.39 -1.11
CA GLY A 76 5.43 -11.12 -0.70
C GLY A 76 6.96 -11.02 -0.85
N LYS A 77 7.57 -11.89 -1.65
CA LYS A 77 9.01 -11.85 -1.96
C LYS A 77 9.28 -11.75 -3.45
N LEU A 78 8.58 -12.57 -4.25
CA LEU A 78 8.90 -12.72 -5.66
C LEU A 78 7.64 -12.99 -6.49
N ILE A 79 7.55 -12.32 -7.63
CA ILE A 79 6.58 -12.60 -8.67
C ILE A 79 7.36 -12.67 -9.99
N VAL A 80 7.29 -13.81 -10.67
CA VAL A 80 7.82 -14.00 -12.02
C VAL A 80 6.67 -14.36 -12.95
N GLN A 81 6.53 -13.62 -14.03
CA GLN A 81 5.41 -13.73 -14.96
C GLN A 81 5.93 -13.68 -16.39
N LYS A 82 5.35 -14.47 -17.27
CA LYS A 82 5.47 -14.21 -18.71
C LYS A 82 4.34 -13.30 -19.13
N TRP A 83 4.63 -12.25 -19.89
CA TRP A 83 3.60 -11.39 -20.49
C TRP A 83 3.83 -11.22 -21.98
N ARG A 84 2.80 -10.75 -22.69
CA ARG A 84 2.91 -10.08 -23.99
C ARG A 84 1.82 -9.03 -24.15
N PHE A 85 2.08 -8.02 -24.98
CA PHE A 85 1.00 -7.21 -25.53
C PHE A 85 0.32 -7.95 -26.70
N GLY A 86 -0.93 -7.59 -26.98
CA GLY A 86 -1.70 -8.15 -28.09
C GLY A 86 -1.13 -7.81 -29.48
N ASP A 87 -0.43 -6.69 -29.60
CA ASP A 87 0.22 -6.23 -30.84
C ASP A 87 1.61 -6.83 -31.06
N TRP A 88 2.19 -7.53 -30.08
CA TRP A 88 3.48 -8.20 -30.28
C TRP A 88 3.36 -9.34 -31.29
N PRO A 89 4.44 -9.71 -31.99
CA PRO A 89 4.46 -10.90 -32.84
C PRO A 89 4.01 -12.16 -32.09
N ASP A 90 3.39 -13.10 -32.81
CA ASP A 90 2.85 -14.29 -32.18
C ASP A 90 3.93 -15.20 -31.62
N GLY A 91 3.67 -15.76 -30.44
CA GLY A 91 4.63 -16.60 -29.71
C GLY A 91 5.73 -15.83 -28.97
N LEU A 92 5.83 -14.51 -29.13
CA LEU A 92 6.79 -13.70 -28.36
C LEU A 92 6.22 -13.32 -27.00
N TYR A 93 7.01 -13.59 -25.96
CA TYR A 93 6.69 -13.27 -24.58
C TYR A 93 7.93 -12.69 -23.91
N SER A 94 7.70 -11.70 -23.06
CA SER A 94 8.71 -11.17 -22.15
C SER A 94 8.61 -11.84 -20.80
N THR A 95 9.72 -11.85 -20.07
CA THR A 95 9.76 -12.33 -18.68
C THR A 95 9.82 -11.13 -17.73
N VAL A 96 8.77 -10.94 -16.94
CA VAL A 96 8.69 -9.93 -15.89
C VAL A 96 9.06 -10.56 -14.56
N ARG A 97 10.03 -9.97 -13.86
CA ARG A 97 10.47 -10.36 -12.53
C ARG A 97 10.35 -9.19 -11.57
N LEU A 98 9.52 -9.35 -10.55
CA LEU A 98 9.30 -8.38 -9.48
C LEU A 98 9.80 -8.97 -8.16
N VAL A 99 10.85 -8.37 -7.59
CA VAL A 99 11.33 -8.69 -6.24
C VAL A 99 10.79 -7.65 -5.27
N LEU A 100 10.19 -8.12 -4.18
CA LEU A 100 9.70 -7.28 -3.09
C LEU A 100 10.62 -7.44 -1.90
N GLU A 101 11.27 -6.34 -1.51
CA GLU A 101 12.15 -6.27 -0.36
C GLU A 101 11.59 -5.25 0.65
N GLU A 102 11.68 -5.57 1.94
CA GLU A 102 11.34 -4.64 3.02
C GLU A 102 12.61 -4.32 3.81
N PRO A 103 13.48 -3.42 3.31
CA PRO A 103 14.76 -3.12 3.97
C PRO A 103 14.58 -2.46 5.34
N LYS A 104 13.41 -1.84 5.58
CA LYS A 104 13.00 -1.28 6.87
C LYS A 104 11.49 -1.51 7.03
N PRO A 105 10.99 -1.72 8.26
CA PRO A 105 9.56 -1.87 8.51
C PRO A 105 8.75 -0.74 7.89
N GLY A 106 7.71 -1.09 7.14
CA GLY A 106 6.80 -0.14 6.51
C GLY A 106 7.24 0.37 5.13
N VAL A 107 8.45 0.05 4.66
CA VAL A 107 8.97 0.48 3.35
C VAL A 107 9.15 -0.72 2.45
N THR A 108 8.35 -0.82 1.39
CA THR A 108 8.51 -1.85 0.36
C THR A 108 9.29 -1.26 -0.81
N VAL A 109 10.41 -1.91 -1.16
CA VAL A 109 11.15 -1.67 -2.40
C VAL A 109 10.74 -2.75 -3.39
N VAL A 110 10.24 -2.34 -4.55
CA VAL A 110 9.92 -3.24 -5.65
C VAL A 110 11.00 -3.10 -6.71
N LYS A 111 11.77 -4.16 -6.95
CA LYS A 111 12.75 -4.23 -8.04
C LYS A 111 12.08 -4.95 -9.21
N LEU A 112 11.82 -4.20 -10.27
CA LEU A 112 11.31 -4.72 -11.53
C LEU A 112 12.48 -4.97 -12.50
N THR A 113 12.51 -6.16 -13.07
CA THR A 113 13.35 -6.49 -14.22
C THR A 113 12.45 -7.14 -15.27
N GLN A 114 12.53 -6.70 -16.51
CA GLN A 114 11.79 -7.31 -17.61
C GLN A 114 12.76 -7.60 -18.76
N THR A 115 12.77 -8.85 -19.22
CA THR A 115 13.64 -9.33 -20.31
C THR A 115 12.80 -9.84 -21.46
N ASP A 116 13.42 -10.03 -22.62
CA ASP A 116 12.77 -10.61 -23.82
C ASP A 116 11.59 -9.77 -24.33
N VAL A 117 11.68 -8.45 -24.15
CA VAL A 117 10.78 -7.48 -24.77
C VAL A 117 11.21 -7.33 -26.24
N PRO A 118 10.32 -7.53 -27.22
CA PRO A 118 10.68 -7.38 -28.63
C PRO A 118 10.99 -5.91 -28.95
N GLU A 119 11.93 -5.69 -29.86
CA GLU A 119 12.30 -4.34 -30.31
C GLU A 119 11.16 -3.68 -31.10
N GLU A 120 10.43 -4.48 -31.90
CA GLU A 120 9.32 -4.03 -32.74
C GLU A 120 8.04 -4.83 -32.49
N ASP A 121 6.90 -4.19 -32.75
CA ASP A 121 5.60 -4.87 -32.75
C ASP A 121 5.35 -5.61 -34.08
N ARG A 122 4.19 -6.28 -34.23
CA ARG A 122 3.83 -6.97 -35.47
C ARG A 122 3.67 -6.06 -36.69
N TYR A 123 3.67 -4.74 -36.49
CA TYR A 123 3.52 -3.72 -37.53
C TYR A 123 4.85 -3.03 -37.85
N GLY A 124 5.95 -3.42 -37.21
CA GLY A 124 7.28 -2.82 -37.40
C GLY A 124 7.52 -1.54 -36.60
N ASN A 125 6.71 -1.25 -35.57
CA ASN A 125 6.93 -0.07 -34.73
C ASN A 125 7.97 -0.37 -33.64
N SER A 126 9.08 0.36 -33.62
CA SER A 126 10.17 0.21 -32.64
C SER A 126 9.90 0.83 -31.25
N THR A 127 8.65 1.25 -30.98
CA THR A 127 8.27 1.91 -29.72
C THR A 127 7.94 0.92 -28.60
N VAL A 128 8.08 -0.39 -28.82
CA VAL A 128 7.63 -1.42 -27.88
C VAL A 128 8.29 -1.32 -26.51
N VAL A 129 9.60 -1.13 -26.48
CA VAL A 129 10.36 -1.00 -25.23
C VAL A 129 9.92 0.25 -24.46
N GLU A 130 9.87 1.41 -25.13
CA GLU A 130 9.45 2.67 -24.51
C GLU A 130 8.00 2.60 -23.98
N ASN A 131 7.08 2.04 -24.77
CA ASN A 131 5.68 1.85 -24.37
C ASN A 131 5.57 0.92 -23.16
N THR A 132 6.39 -0.14 -23.10
CA THR A 132 6.46 -1.06 -21.97
C THR A 132 6.93 -0.33 -20.71
N GLU A 133 8.01 0.44 -20.79
CA GLU A 133 8.53 1.22 -19.66
C GLU A 133 7.52 2.27 -19.16
N ARG A 134 6.92 3.03 -20.09
CA ARG A 134 5.90 4.04 -19.77
C ARG A 134 4.68 3.40 -19.11
N GLY A 135 4.23 2.25 -19.61
CA GLY A 135 3.13 1.49 -19.02
C GLY A 135 3.38 1.11 -17.57
N TRP A 136 4.58 0.60 -17.26
CA TRP A 136 4.98 0.30 -15.88
C TRP A 136 4.99 1.56 -15.00
N ARG A 137 5.63 2.62 -15.48
CA ARG A 137 5.80 3.87 -14.73
C ARG A 137 4.45 4.53 -14.42
N ASP A 138 3.64 4.77 -15.45
CA ASP A 138 2.52 5.69 -15.37
C ASP A 138 1.20 4.98 -15.08
N LEU A 139 1.04 3.75 -15.57
CA LEU A 139 -0.23 3.02 -15.42
C LEU A 139 -0.23 2.09 -14.21
N ILE A 140 0.94 1.61 -13.78
CA ILE A 140 1.07 0.69 -12.65
C ILE A 140 1.63 1.42 -11.43
N PHE A 141 2.90 1.82 -11.44
CA PHE A 141 3.56 2.33 -10.24
C PHE A 141 3.03 3.69 -9.79
N HIS A 142 2.83 4.62 -10.71
CA HIS A 142 2.25 5.92 -10.40
C HIS A 142 0.86 5.77 -9.77
N LYS A 143 -0.01 4.94 -10.36
CA LYS A 143 -1.36 4.71 -9.83
C LYS A 143 -1.36 3.99 -8.47
N ILE A 144 -0.43 3.05 -8.25
CA ILE A 144 -0.24 2.43 -6.93
C ILE A 144 0.15 3.48 -5.87
N ARG A 145 1.08 4.39 -6.20
CA ARG A 145 1.48 5.49 -5.31
C ARG A 145 0.34 6.47 -5.06
N ALA A 146 -0.35 6.90 -6.10
CA ALA A 146 -1.46 7.85 -6.01
C ALA A 146 -2.64 7.30 -5.19
N LYS A 147 -2.84 5.97 -5.18
CA LYS A 147 -3.88 5.34 -4.37
C LYS A 147 -3.55 5.21 -2.89
N PHE A 148 -2.27 5.16 -2.52
CA PHE A 148 -1.82 5.02 -1.14
C PHE A 148 -0.71 6.01 -0.80
N PRO A 149 -0.98 7.33 -0.90
CA PRO A 149 -0.03 8.32 -0.44
C PRO A 149 0.09 8.22 1.09
N ILE A 150 1.31 8.45 1.60
CA ILE A 150 1.45 8.87 3.00
C ILE A 150 0.81 10.24 3.08
N LEU A 151 -0.10 10.42 4.04
CA LEU A 151 -0.75 11.69 4.26
C LEU A 151 0.30 12.67 4.83
N GLY A 152 0.45 13.82 4.16
CA GLY A 152 1.41 14.85 4.58
C GLY A 152 0.93 15.61 5.82
N PRO A 153 1.81 16.41 6.47
CA PRO A 153 1.48 17.16 7.67
C PRO A 153 0.23 18.05 7.52
N ASP A 154 0.09 18.73 6.37
CA ASP A 154 -1.02 19.65 6.08
C ASP A 154 -2.40 18.99 6.15
N PHE A 155 -2.47 17.66 5.92
CA PHE A 155 -3.71 16.91 6.06
C PHE A 155 -4.24 16.92 7.50
N TYR A 156 -3.34 16.95 8.48
CA TYR A 156 -3.65 16.84 9.89
C TYR A 156 -3.72 18.20 10.60
N GLN A 157 -3.11 19.24 10.04
CA GLN A 157 -3.07 20.60 10.60
C GLN A 157 -4.36 21.40 10.31
N ILE A 158 -5.49 20.77 10.61
CA ILE A 158 -6.83 21.35 10.53
C ILE A 158 -7.58 21.02 11.82
N ASP A 159 -8.70 21.68 12.03
CA ASP A 159 -9.53 21.47 13.22
C ASP A 159 -9.95 19.99 13.38
N ALA A 160 -10.00 19.51 14.62
CA ALA A 160 -10.32 18.11 14.93
C ALA A 160 -11.69 17.64 14.38
N LEU A 161 -12.72 18.51 14.37
CA LEU A 161 -14.04 18.19 13.82
C LEU A 161 -14.00 18.05 12.29
N ASP A 162 -13.13 18.78 11.62
CA ASP A 162 -12.93 18.68 10.16
C ASP A 162 -12.04 17.48 9.80
N LEU A 163 -11.06 17.16 10.65
CA LEU A 163 -10.14 16.04 10.45
C LEU A 163 -10.84 14.68 10.62
N ALA A 164 -11.69 14.53 11.63
CA ALA A 164 -12.36 13.27 11.94
C ALA A 164 -13.07 12.62 10.74
N PRO A 165 -13.99 13.29 10.02
CA PRO A 165 -14.64 12.70 8.85
C PRO A 165 -13.65 12.41 7.71
N LYS A 166 -12.57 13.20 7.58
CA LYS A 166 -11.53 12.95 6.56
C LYS A 166 -10.67 11.73 6.87
N LEU A 167 -10.55 11.33 8.13
CA LEU A 167 -9.82 10.12 8.55
C LEU A 167 -10.60 8.84 8.26
N LEU A 168 -11.93 8.90 8.18
CA LEU A 168 -12.74 7.72 7.87
C LEU A 168 -12.36 7.13 6.50
N GLY A 169 -12.16 5.81 6.48
CA GLY A 169 -11.74 5.07 5.30
C GLY A 169 -10.25 5.20 4.95
N LYS A 170 -9.48 6.03 5.66
CA LYS A 170 -8.00 6.07 5.56
C LYS A 170 -7.40 4.86 6.26
N TYR A 171 -6.09 4.67 6.06
CA TYR A 171 -5.38 3.47 6.52
C TYR A 171 -4.32 3.82 7.56
N LEU A 172 -4.29 3.06 8.63
CA LEU A 172 -3.15 2.98 9.55
C LEU A 172 -2.28 1.81 9.11
N ARG A 173 -0.96 2.02 9.14
CA ARG A 173 0.01 0.99 8.83
C ARG A 173 1.08 0.93 9.90
N ARG A 174 1.38 -0.29 10.33
CA ARG A 174 2.52 -0.61 11.18
C ARG A 174 3.05 -1.98 10.77
N ASP A 175 4.30 -2.03 10.32
CA ASP A 175 4.92 -3.25 9.80
C ASP A 175 4.10 -3.86 8.63
N ASP A 176 3.71 -5.13 8.76
CA ASP A 176 2.85 -5.90 7.85
C ASP A 176 1.33 -5.68 8.09
N VAL A 177 0.96 -5.02 9.19
CA VAL A 177 -0.43 -4.77 9.58
C VAL A 177 -0.94 -3.51 8.89
N VAL A 178 -2.11 -3.65 8.25
CA VAL A 178 -2.84 -2.54 7.63
C VAL A 178 -4.28 -2.57 8.13
N LEU A 179 -4.71 -1.44 8.69
CA LEU A 179 -6.04 -1.25 9.25
C LEU A 179 -6.73 -0.10 8.52
N GLN A 180 -7.99 -0.27 8.15
CA GLN A 180 -8.81 0.83 7.63
C GLN A 180 -9.61 1.43 8.78
N ILE A 181 -9.54 2.75 8.97
CA ILE A 181 -10.26 3.46 10.03
C ILE A 181 -11.76 3.42 9.69
N THR A 182 -12.57 2.93 10.63
CA THR A 182 -14.03 2.79 10.46
C THR A 182 -14.83 3.68 11.40
N GLU A 183 -14.24 4.11 12.52
CA GLU A 183 -14.90 4.94 13.51
C GLU A 183 -13.86 5.78 14.24
N VAL A 184 -14.22 7.03 14.50
CA VAL A 184 -13.37 8.02 15.15
C VAL A 184 -14.21 8.91 16.06
N GLU A 185 -13.54 9.62 16.96
CA GLU A 185 -14.15 10.64 17.83
C GLU A 185 -13.21 11.83 17.95
N ALA A 186 -13.73 13.04 17.79
CA ALA A 186 -12.94 14.27 17.78
C ALA A 186 -13.02 14.97 19.13
N TYR A 187 -11.87 15.48 19.58
CA TYR A 187 -11.75 16.25 20.82
C TYR A 187 -11.01 17.56 20.52
N ARG A 188 -11.69 18.68 20.76
CA ARG A 188 -11.08 20.02 20.74
C ARG A 188 -10.53 20.36 22.11
N SER A 189 -9.52 21.21 22.18
CA SER A 189 -8.91 21.62 23.47
C SER A 189 -9.86 22.35 24.42
N ASN A 190 -10.98 22.90 23.93
CA ASN A 190 -12.02 23.51 24.76
C ASN A 190 -13.10 22.52 25.24
N ASP A 191 -13.06 21.26 24.82
CA ASP A 191 -13.99 20.23 25.26
C ASP A 191 -13.65 19.77 26.69
N SER A 192 -14.68 19.60 27.52
CA SER A 192 -14.53 19.06 28.88
C SER A 192 -13.99 17.63 28.90
N ALA A 193 -14.25 16.85 27.87
CA ALA A 193 -13.76 15.49 27.72
C ALA A 193 -12.32 15.42 27.16
N CYS A 194 -11.74 16.54 26.72
CA CYS A 194 -10.41 16.58 26.12
C CYS A 194 -9.31 16.74 27.16
N HIS A 195 -8.28 15.88 27.08
CA HIS A 195 -7.08 16.02 27.90
C HIS A 195 -6.33 17.34 27.66
N GLY A 196 -6.49 17.95 26.48
CA GLY A 196 -5.91 19.24 26.14
C GLY A 196 -6.46 20.41 26.96
N ARG A 197 -7.67 20.28 27.52
CA ARG A 197 -8.30 21.34 28.30
C ARG A 197 -7.52 21.74 29.55
N VAL A 198 -6.82 20.77 30.16
CA VAL A 198 -6.02 20.99 31.38
C VAL A 198 -4.68 21.68 31.06
N GLY A 199 -4.31 21.75 29.78
CA GLY A 199 -3.03 22.30 29.34
C GLY A 199 -1.91 21.26 29.30
N VAL A 200 -0.67 21.76 29.17
CA VAL A 200 0.52 20.93 28.98
C VAL A 200 0.97 20.33 30.30
N THR A 201 1.06 19.01 30.34
CA THR A 201 1.67 18.21 31.41
C THR A 201 2.62 17.20 30.78
N SER A 202 3.47 16.52 31.56
CA SER A 202 4.34 15.45 31.03
C SER A 202 3.55 14.36 30.29
N ARG A 203 2.30 14.09 30.73
CA ARG A 203 1.40 13.11 30.09
C ARG A 203 0.75 13.65 28.82
N THR A 204 0.37 14.92 28.79
CA THR A 204 -0.35 15.53 27.66
C THR A 204 0.57 16.19 26.65
N ALA A 205 1.86 16.35 26.94
CA ALA A 205 2.83 17.00 26.06
C ALA A 205 2.78 16.53 24.58
N PRO A 206 2.63 15.22 24.27
CA PRO A 206 2.52 14.80 22.87
C PRO A 206 1.26 15.31 22.16
N LEU A 207 0.16 15.56 22.89
CA LEU A 207 -1.09 16.10 22.34
C LEU A 207 -0.93 17.54 21.83
N PHE A 208 0.04 18.28 22.36
CA PHE A 208 0.35 19.66 21.95
C PHE A 208 1.43 19.71 20.86
N GLY A 209 1.86 18.56 20.33
CA GLY A 209 2.77 18.48 19.19
C GLY A 209 2.12 18.93 17.87
N PRO A 210 2.86 18.86 16.76
CA PRO A 210 2.32 19.14 15.42
C PRO A 210 1.19 18.18 15.04
N GLY A 211 0.20 18.66 14.28
CA GLY A 211 -0.82 17.80 13.65
C GLY A 211 -0.20 16.60 12.93
N GLY A 212 -0.77 15.41 13.15
CA GLY A 212 -0.31 14.13 12.63
C GLY A 212 0.52 13.29 13.60
N HIS A 213 0.90 13.83 14.76
CA HIS A 213 1.56 13.06 15.81
C HIS A 213 0.61 12.02 16.43
N ALA A 214 1.15 10.86 16.81
CA ALA A 214 0.41 9.87 17.57
C ALA A 214 0.40 10.27 19.05
N TYR A 215 -0.77 10.53 19.60
CA TYR A 215 -0.96 10.69 21.05
C TYR A 215 -1.55 9.41 21.62
N VAL A 216 -0.72 8.67 22.36
CA VAL A 216 -1.06 7.37 22.93
C VAL A 216 -1.02 7.46 24.45
N TYR A 217 -2.11 7.05 25.09
CA TYR A 217 -2.19 7.02 26.56
C TYR A 217 -2.86 5.75 27.07
N LEU A 218 -2.59 5.44 28.33
CA LEU A 218 -3.22 4.32 29.03
C LEU A 218 -4.49 4.80 29.74
N CYS A 219 -5.61 4.15 29.45
CA CYS A 219 -6.92 4.38 30.06
C CYS A 219 -7.17 3.29 31.11
N TYR A 220 -7.54 3.70 32.32
CA TYR A 220 -7.76 2.84 33.49
C TYR A 220 -6.63 1.83 33.78
N GLY A 221 -5.38 2.15 33.43
CA GLY A 221 -4.24 1.26 33.65
C GLY A 221 -4.20 -0.01 32.77
N LEU A 222 -5.19 -0.21 31.89
CA LEU A 222 -5.39 -1.49 31.19
C LEU A 222 -5.46 -1.36 29.67
N HIS A 223 -5.92 -0.21 29.16
CA HIS A 223 -6.26 -0.08 27.75
C HIS A 223 -5.55 1.10 27.10
N THR A 224 -4.75 0.82 26.07
CA THR A 224 -4.08 1.86 25.31
C THR A 224 -5.04 2.51 24.31
N MET A 225 -5.09 3.84 24.28
CA MET A 225 -5.92 4.63 23.36
C MET A 225 -5.04 5.37 22.36
N LEU A 226 -5.27 5.16 21.07
CA LEU A 226 -4.54 5.81 19.98
C LEU A 226 -5.30 7.00 19.44
N ASN A 227 -4.69 8.18 19.51
CA ASN A 227 -5.21 9.41 18.95
C ASN A 227 -4.24 9.96 17.90
N VAL A 228 -4.77 10.70 16.93
CA VAL A 228 -4.00 11.49 15.98
C VAL A 228 -4.18 12.96 16.35
N VAL A 229 -3.07 13.65 16.65
CA VAL A 229 -3.08 15.08 16.96
C VAL A 229 -3.59 15.85 15.74
N ALA A 230 -4.52 16.77 16.00
CA ALA A 230 -5.09 17.68 15.01
C ALA A 230 -4.53 19.09 15.25
N ASP A 231 -4.90 20.03 14.38
CA ASP A 231 -4.54 21.44 14.48
C ASP A 231 -3.03 21.74 14.38
N LYS A 232 -2.72 23.03 14.51
CA LYS A 232 -1.35 23.53 14.66
C LYS A 232 -0.77 23.09 16.01
N GLN A 233 0.56 23.05 16.05
CA GLN A 233 1.30 22.79 17.28
C GLN A 233 0.86 23.76 18.39
N GLY A 234 0.71 23.23 19.62
CA GLY A 234 0.34 24.00 20.80
C GLY A 234 -1.17 24.12 21.07
N ILE A 235 -2.04 23.65 20.18
CA ILE A 235 -3.50 23.75 20.39
C ILE A 235 -4.02 22.66 21.34
N GLY A 236 -3.55 21.42 21.21
CA GLY A 236 -3.97 20.32 22.09
C GLY A 236 -5.29 19.65 21.69
N SER A 237 -5.62 19.63 20.40
CA SER A 237 -6.78 18.92 19.83
C SER A 237 -6.36 17.59 19.20
N ALA A 238 -7.25 16.59 19.18
CA ALA A 238 -6.96 15.30 18.54
C ALA A 238 -8.20 14.54 18.12
N VAL A 239 -7.98 13.48 17.32
CA VAL A 239 -9.01 12.52 16.93
C VAL A 239 -8.63 11.13 17.44
N LEU A 240 -9.47 10.54 18.28
CA LEU A 240 -9.37 9.17 18.77
C LEU A 240 -9.76 8.18 17.67
N ILE A 241 -8.96 7.15 17.47
CA ILE A 241 -9.30 6.03 16.59
C ILE A 241 -10.09 4.99 17.40
N ARG A 242 -11.39 4.88 17.14
CA ARG A 242 -12.29 4.01 17.90
C ARG A 242 -12.37 2.60 17.36
N SER A 243 -12.43 2.44 16.05
CA SER A 243 -12.46 1.13 15.42
C SER A 243 -11.79 1.10 14.06
N CYS A 244 -11.37 -0.10 13.67
CA CYS A 244 -10.78 -0.36 12.37
C CYS A 244 -11.27 -1.68 11.76
N ALA A 245 -11.27 -1.76 10.42
CA ALA A 245 -11.35 -3.02 9.71
C ALA A 245 -9.95 -3.52 9.36
N PRO A 246 -9.57 -4.76 9.73
CA PRO A 246 -8.29 -5.32 9.32
C PRO A 246 -8.27 -5.58 7.80
N VAL A 247 -7.27 -5.05 7.13
CA VAL A 247 -7.06 -5.19 5.67
C VAL A 247 -5.98 -6.23 5.40
N ALA A 248 -5.00 -6.33 6.31
CA ALA A 248 -3.91 -7.31 6.25
C ALA A 248 -3.16 -7.45 7.59
N GLY A 249 -2.27 -8.44 7.64
CA GLY A 249 -1.49 -8.77 8.83
C GLY A 249 -2.31 -9.53 9.88
N LEU A 250 -3.36 -10.26 9.48
CA LEU A 250 -4.29 -10.93 10.40
C LEU A 250 -3.59 -11.85 11.39
N GLU A 251 -2.59 -12.61 10.95
CA GLU A 251 -1.82 -13.50 11.83
C GLU A 251 -0.96 -12.72 12.84
N THR A 252 -0.37 -11.59 12.41
CA THR A 252 0.32 -10.68 13.32
C THR A 252 -0.65 -10.06 14.34
N ILE A 253 -1.84 -9.64 13.91
CA ILE A 253 -2.87 -9.10 14.81
C ILE A 253 -3.32 -10.15 15.82
N LYS A 254 -3.61 -11.39 15.38
CA LYS A 254 -3.99 -12.49 16.28
C LYS A 254 -2.92 -12.75 17.34
N ARG A 255 -1.65 -12.87 16.91
CA ARG A 255 -0.50 -13.07 17.81
C ARG A 255 -0.38 -11.94 18.83
N ARG A 256 -0.42 -10.67 18.40
CA ARG A 256 -0.35 -9.50 19.29
C ARG A 256 -1.49 -9.46 20.31
N ARG A 257 -2.67 -9.92 19.91
CA ARG A 257 -3.85 -9.97 20.77
C ARG A 257 -3.97 -11.25 21.61
N GLY A 258 -3.02 -12.19 21.50
CA GLY A 258 -3.10 -13.48 22.18
C GLY A 258 -4.33 -14.30 21.78
N LEU A 259 -4.82 -14.12 20.55
CA LEU A 259 -6.01 -14.81 20.05
C LEU A 259 -5.58 -16.05 19.27
N ASP A 260 -5.82 -17.23 19.84
CA ASP A 260 -5.74 -18.51 19.13
C ASP A 260 -7.15 -18.99 18.74
N THR A 261 -7.78 -18.29 17.80
CA THR A 261 -9.17 -18.58 17.41
C THR A 261 -9.38 -18.39 15.91
N GLU A 262 -10.24 -19.22 15.32
CA GLU A 262 -10.72 -19.04 13.94
C GLU A 262 -11.75 -17.91 13.77
N LYS A 263 -12.24 -17.32 14.87
CA LYS A 263 -13.25 -16.24 14.81
C LYS A 263 -12.67 -14.99 14.13
N PRO A 264 -13.52 -14.21 13.42
CA PRO A 264 -13.07 -12.99 12.76
C PRO A 264 -12.48 -12.00 13.76
N VAL A 265 -11.34 -11.41 13.41
CA VAL A 265 -10.69 -10.37 14.22
C VAL A 265 -11.55 -9.11 14.19
N LEU A 266 -12.24 -8.84 15.29
CA LEU A 266 -13.00 -7.61 15.49
C LEU A 266 -12.13 -6.57 16.20
N LEU A 267 -11.94 -5.41 15.56
CA LEU A 267 -11.30 -4.22 16.16
C LEU A 267 -12.35 -3.14 16.47
N THR A 268 -13.48 -3.56 17.03
CA THR A 268 -14.66 -2.74 17.39
C THR A 268 -14.48 -2.06 18.76
N GLY A 269 -13.33 -1.44 18.99
CA GLY A 269 -13.08 -0.70 20.23
C GLY A 269 -11.63 -0.20 20.29
N PRO A 270 -11.39 0.99 20.87
CA PRO A 270 -10.12 1.71 20.74
C PRO A 270 -8.95 0.92 21.36
N ALA A 271 -9.18 0.23 22.47
CA ALA A 271 -8.20 -0.64 23.12
C ALA A 271 -7.72 -1.78 22.21
N LYS A 272 -8.61 -2.34 21.38
CA LYS A 272 -8.29 -3.43 20.46
C LYS A 272 -7.45 -2.94 19.29
N VAL A 273 -7.68 -1.70 18.83
CA VAL A 273 -6.91 -1.09 17.73
C VAL A 273 -5.45 -0.88 18.16
N SER A 274 -5.21 -0.32 19.35
CA SER A 274 -3.85 0.04 19.80
C SER A 274 -2.89 -1.16 19.98
N ILE A 275 -3.44 -2.34 20.29
CA ILE A 275 -2.67 -3.58 20.50
C ILE A 275 -2.35 -4.28 19.17
N SER A 276 -3.09 -3.96 18.09
CA SER A 276 -3.05 -4.69 16.82
C SER A 276 -1.86 -4.35 15.93
#